data_AF-A0A2M7QIW6-F1
#
_entry.id   AF-A0A2M7QIW6-F1
#
_cell.length_a   1.000
_cell.length_b   1.000
_cell.length_c   1.000
_cell.angle_alpha   90.00
_cell.angle_beta   90.00
_cell.angle_gamma   90.00
#
_symmetry.space_group_name_H-M   'P 1'
#
loop_
_entity.id
_entity.type
_entity.pdbx_description
1 polymer ?
#
loop_
_entity_poly.entity_id
_entity_poly.type
_entity_poly.pdbx_seq_one_letter_code
_entity_poly.pdbx_strand_id
1 'polypeptide(L)'
;MDNIVLQPVFFIILLLILFFLSCQTTNEIFYFLRMFIKNDSTVFGLVTFFFLPGTILHEFSHFFMAIILFLPVHKIQILPEFEKNYIKLGKVLYEKKDVIRGVIVGIAPLLGAMLFFWFLSIFHLFPQQNIWLSILLGYVVFSVSTSMFSSKQDLIDLVYIIPFIALFWAIIYLFNINLSFIIQNRTFIRNIQEFFYNVRFYLVFSLIIHGIVIIVLKSLRTLINR
;
A
#
# COMPACT_ATOMS: atom_id res chain seq x y z
N MET A 1 -20.10 22.60 -1.27
CA MET A 1 -19.50 21.88 -0.13
C MET A 1 -19.46 20.37 -0.37
N ASP A 2 -20.15 19.88 -1.41
CA ASP A 2 -20.34 18.45 -1.71
C ASP A 2 -19.05 17.70 -2.04
N ASN A 3 -18.06 18.37 -2.65
CA ASN A 3 -16.77 17.74 -2.98
C ASN A 3 -15.90 17.39 -1.77
N ILE A 4 -16.12 18.01 -0.59
CA ILE A 4 -15.26 17.79 0.59
C ILE A 4 -15.50 16.40 1.20
N VAL A 5 -16.75 15.94 1.20
CA VAL A 5 -17.11 14.63 1.77
C VAL A 5 -17.04 13.52 0.72
N LEU A 6 -17.39 13.81 -0.53
CA LEU A 6 -17.40 12.81 -1.61
C LEU A 6 -15.99 12.35 -2.02
N GLN A 7 -14.99 13.24 -1.98
CA GLN A 7 -13.63 12.91 -2.41
C GLN A 7 -12.95 11.85 -1.53
N PRO A 8 -12.97 11.94 -0.18
CA PRO A 8 -12.46 10.87 0.69
C PRO A 8 -13.19 9.54 0.52
N VAL A 9 -14.52 9.55 0.35
CA VAL A 9 -15.31 8.32 0.14
C VAL A 9 -14.88 7.63 -1.15
N PHE A 10 -14.78 8.38 -2.25
CA PHE A 10 -14.29 7.85 -3.52
C PHE A 10 -12.86 7.29 -3.39
N PHE A 11 -12.00 7.98 -2.64
CA PHE A 11 -10.63 7.54 -2.39
C PHE A 11 -10.56 6.20 -1.63
N ILE A 12 -11.40 6.03 -0.60
CA ILE A 12 -11.49 4.76 0.15
C ILE A 12 -11.96 3.63 -0.78
N ILE A 13 -12.96 3.89 -1.63
CA ILE A 13 -13.44 2.91 -2.61
C ILE A 13 -12.31 2.49 -3.57
N LEU A 14 -11.52 3.45 -4.07
CA LEU A 14 -10.36 3.14 -4.92
C LEU A 14 -9.35 2.24 -4.20
N LEU A 15 -9.01 2.54 -2.95
CA LEU A 15 -8.08 1.71 -2.16
C LEU A 15 -8.63 0.30 -1.93
N LEU A 16 -9.93 0.16 -1.62
CA LEU A 16 -10.55 -1.14 -1.41
C LEU A 16 -10.53 -2.00 -2.69
N ILE A 17 -10.90 -1.41 -3.83
CA ILE A 17 -10.84 -2.13 -5.11
C ILE A 17 -9.39 -2.54 -5.42
N LEU A 18 -8.44 -1.62 -5.21
CA LEU A 18 -7.03 -1.86 -5.48
C LEU A 18 -6.44 -2.94 -4.55
N PHE A 19 -6.91 -3.03 -3.29
CA PHE A 19 -6.55 -4.12 -2.39
C PHE A 19 -6.91 -5.49 -2.98
N PHE A 20 -8.16 -5.66 -3.44
CA PHE A 20 -8.57 -6.94 -4.04
C PHE A 20 -7.81 -7.24 -5.34
N LEU A 21 -7.60 -6.23 -6.19
CA LEU A 21 -6.87 -6.37 -7.44
C LEU A 21 -5.39 -6.72 -7.22
N SER A 22 -4.74 -6.13 -6.21
CA SER A 22 -3.34 -6.43 -5.87
C SER A 22 -3.16 -7.87 -5.39
N CYS A 23 -4.06 -8.34 -4.52
CA CYS A 23 -4.11 -9.73 -4.06
C CYS A 23 -4.28 -10.68 -5.23
N GLN A 24 -5.25 -10.39 -6.11
CA GLN A 24 -5.51 -11.22 -7.28
C GLN A 24 -4.33 -11.22 -8.25
N THR A 25 -3.72 -10.07 -8.51
CA THR A 25 -2.56 -9.94 -9.41
C THR A 25 -1.40 -10.80 -8.94
N THR A 26 -1.06 -10.72 -7.64
CA THR A 26 0.02 -11.52 -7.06
C THR A 26 -0.24 -13.01 -7.21
N ASN A 27 -1.47 -13.44 -6.95
CA ASN A 27 -1.88 -14.84 -7.13
C ASN A 27 -1.81 -15.29 -8.59
N GLU A 28 -2.30 -14.47 -9.53
CA GLU A 28 -2.28 -14.79 -10.96
C GLU A 28 -0.84 -14.89 -11.49
N ILE A 29 0.06 -14.00 -11.05
CA ILE A 29 1.49 -14.08 -11.41
C ILE A 29 2.10 -15.36 -10.85
N PHE A 30 1.83 -15.69 -9.58
CA PHE A 30 2.33 -16.92 -8.96
C PHE A 30 1.86 -18.16 -9.72
N TYR A 31 0.56 -18.27 -10.00
CA TYR A 31 0.00 -19.41 -10.74
C TYR A 31 0.54 -19.48 -12.16
N PHE A 32 0.69 -18.36 -12.85
CA PHE A 32 1.27 -18.31 -14.19
C PHE A 32 2.71 -18.81 -14.21
N LEU A 33 3.56 -18.35 -13.29
CA LEU A 33 4.95 -18.81 -13.20
C LEU A 33 5.05 -20.30 -12.83
N ARG A 34 4.15 -20.80 -11.98
CA ARG A 34 4.08 -22.21 -11.58
C ARG A 34 3.75 -23.15 -12.74
N MET A 35 3.16 -22.65 -13.84
CA MET A 35 2.97 -23.45 -15.06
C MET A 35 4.30 -23.82 -15.73
N PHE A 36 5.33 -22.98 -15.58
CA PHE A 36 6.64 -23.19 -16.18
C PHE A 36 7.67 -23.74 -15.18
N ILE A 37 7.54 -23.40 -13.90
CA ILE A 37 8.51 -23.74 -12.86
C ILE A 37 7.81 -24.61 -11.80
N LYS A 38 8.27 -25.86 -11.64
CA LYS A 38 7.69 -26.82 -10.68
C LYS A 38 8.08 -26.56 -9.21
N ASN A 39 9.17 -25.83 -8.98
CA ASN A 39 9.64 -25.54 -7.63
C ASN A 39 8.97 -24.27 -7.08
N ASP A 40 8.03 -24.44 -6.15
CA ASP A 40 7.29 -23.35 -5.52
C ASP A 40 8.23 -22.33 -4.83
N SER A 41 9.39 -22.77 -4.33
CA SER A 41 10.36 -21.85 -3.70
C SER A 41 10.99 -20.91 -4.72
N THR A 42 11.33 -21.41 -5.91
CA THR A 42 11.89 -20.60 -6.99
C THR A 42 10.86 -19.62 -7.53
N VAL A 43 9.61 -20.06 -7.71
CA VAL A 43 8.51 -19.18 -8.15
C VAL A 43 8.32 -18.05 -7.16
N PHE A 44 8.26 -18.35 -5.86
CA PHE A 44 8.11 -17.34 -4.83
C PHE A 44 9.29 -16.36 -4.81
N GLY A 45 10.53 -16.85 -4.96
CA GLY A 45 11.71 -16.01 -5.09
C GLY A 45 11.62 -15.03 -6.25
N LEU A 46 11.14 -15.49 -7.42
CA LEU A 46 10.94 -14.62 -8.60
C LEU A 46 9.85 -13.58 -8.38
N VAL A 47 8.70 -13.96 -7.81
CA VAL A 47 7.62 -13.02 -7.49
C VAL A 47 8.10 -11.97 -6.49
N THR A 48 8.83 -12.39 -5.45
CA THR A 48 9.36 -11.49 -4.44
C THR A 48 10.38 -10.52 -5.02
N PHE A 49 11.27 -11.02 -5.89
CA PHE A 49 12.25 -10.19 -6.59
C PHE A 49 11.57 -9.18 -7.52
N PHE A 50 10.53 -9.61 -8.24
CA PHE A 50 9.76 -8.74 -9.13
C PHE A 50 9.02 -7.62 -8.38
N PHE A 51 8.57 -7.86 -7.15
CA PHE A 51 7.92 -6.84 -6.31
C PHE A 51 8.87 -6.18 -5.30
N LEU A 52 10.18 -6.44 -5.40
CA LEU A 52 11.18 -5.95 -4.46
C LEU A 52 11.19 -4.43 -4.30
N PRO A 53 11.08 -3.59 -5.35
CA PRO A 53 11.07 -2.14 -5.18
C PRO A 53 9.94 -1.66 -4.25
N GLY A 54 8.75 -2.27 -4.41
CA GLY A 54 7.62 -2.00 -3.55
C GLY A 54 7.81 -2.54 -2.13
N THR A 55 8.34 -3.75 -1.97
CA THR A 55 8.61 -4.34 -0.64
C THR A 55 9.64 -3.53 0.14
N ILE A 56 10.66 -2.98 -0.54
CA ILE A 56 11.63 -2.08 0.06
C ILE A 56 10.92 -0.86 0.67
N LEU A 57 10.05 -0.20 -0.10
CA LEU A 57 9.29 0.95 0.40
C LEU A 57 8.37 0.56 1.58
N HIS A 58 7.76 -0.62 1.51
CA HIS A 58 6.90 -1.16 2.56
C HIS A 58 7.65 -1.32 3.88
N GLU A 59 8.76 -2.06 3.88
CA GLU A 59 9.56 -2.30 5.10
C GLU A 59 10.21 -1.02 5.61
N PHE A 60 10.66 -0.13 4.72
CA PHE A 60 11.17 1.17 5.15
C PHE A 60 10.10 2.03 5.82
N SER A 61 8.85 1.93 5.37
CA SER A 61 7.75 2.67 6.00
C SER A 61 7.51 2.20 7.44
N HIS A 62 7.53 0.89 7.67
CA HIS A 62 7.51 0.31 9.02
C HIS A 62 8.67 0.81 9.87
N PHE A 63 9.89 0.77 9.31
CA PHE A 63 11.10 1.20 10.00
C PHE A 63 11.06 2.68 10.41
N PHE A 64 10.75 3.58 9.47
CA PHE A 64 10.68 5.02 9.75
C PHE A 64 9.59 5.32 10.77
N MET A 65 8.43 4.67 10.67
CA MET A 65 7.36 4.86 11.65
C MET A 65 7.76 4.36 13.04
N ALA A 66 8.42 3.21 13.13
CA ALA A 66 8.93 2.70 14.39
C ALA A 66 9.92 3.68 15.04
N ILE A 67 10.82 4.31 14.26
CA ILE A 67 11.74 5.35 14.76
C ILE A 67 10.97 6.57 15.26
N ILE A 68 10.02 7.09 14.48
CA ILE A 68 9.21 8.27 14.84
C ILE A 68 8.46 8.02 16.17
N LEU A 69 8.03 6.78 16.41
CA LEU A 69 7.33 6.37 17.62
C LEU A 69 8.25 5.88 18.75
N PHE A 70 9.57 6.04 18.58
CA PHE A 70 10.60 5.64 19.54
C PHE A 70 10.51 4.15 19.96
N LEU A 71 10.17 3.28 19.00
CA LEU A 71 10.18 1.84 19.19
C LEU A 71 11.57 1.27 18.85
N PRO A 72 12.14 0.39 19.68
CA PRO A 72 13.43 -0.21 19.39
C PRO A 72 13.30 -1.22 18.23
N VAL A 73 14.00 -0.91 17.14
CA VAL A 73 14.09 -1.78 15.95
C VAL A 73 15.29 -2.70 16.14
N HIS A 74 15.05 -4.01 16.14
CA HIS A 74 16.08 -5.01 16.42
C HIS A 74 16.71 -5.56 15.14
N LYS A 75 15.91 -5.76 14.09
CA LYS A 75 16.37 -6.26 12.78
C LYS A 75 15.48 -5.71 11.67
N ILE A 76 16.11 -5.32 10.56
CA ILE A 76 15.44 -5.02 9.30
C ILE A 76 15.83 -6.13 8.34
N GLN A 77 14.86 -6.90 7.89
CA GLN A 77 15.08 -7.95 6.92
C GLN A 77 14.29 -7.62 5.67
N ILE A 78 14.97 -7.14 4.63
CA ILE A 78 14.33 -6.71 3.37
C ILE A 78 14.21 -7.89 2.41
N LEU A 79 15.21 -8.77 2.41
CA LEU A 79 15.27 -9.93 1.54
C LEU A 79 14.52 -11.13 2.15
N PRO A 80 13.81 -11.92 1.33
CA PRO A 80 13.14 -13.10 1.82
C PRO A 80 14.15 -14.12 2.36
N GLU A 81 13.88 -14.68 3.53
CA GLU A 81 14.61 -15.84 4.03
C GLU A 81 13.86 -17.12 3.66
N PHE A 82 14.57 -18.00 2.94
CA PHE A 82 14.10 -19.32 2.62
C PHE A 82 14.37 -20.25 3.81
N GLU A 83 13.35 -20.51 4.63
CA GLU A 83 13.39 -21.61 5.59
C GLU A 83 12.78 -22.87 4.97
N LYS A 84 13.24 -24.05 5.41
CA LYS A 84 13.03 -25.36 4.74
C LYS A 84 11.60 -25.66 4.28
N ASN A 85 10.57 -25.12 4.95
CA ASN A 85 9.17 -25.38 4.64
C ASN A 85 8.32 -24.11 4.42
N TYR A 86 8.88 -22.91 4.53
CA TYR A 86 8.15 -21.66 4.34
C TYR A 86 9.09 -20.50 4.07
N ILE A 87 8.62 -19.52 3.31
CA ILE A 87 9.42 -18.34 2.98
C ILE A 87 8.94 -17.21 3.87
N LYS A 88 9.85 -16.68 4.69
CA LYS A 88 9.61 -15.44 5.41
C LYS A 88 9.78 -14.31 4.40
N LEU A 89 8.69 -13.60 4.14
CA LEU A 89 8.76 -12.29 3.49
C LEU A 89 9.67 -11.36 4.32
N GLY A 90 10.13 -10.27 3.71
CA GLY A 90 10.80 -9.21 4.45
C GLY A 90 10.01 -8.83 5.70
N LYS A 91 10.72 -8.54 6.79
CA LYS A 91 10.14 -8.19 8.07
C LYS A 91 11.03 -7.23 8.84
N VAL A 92 10.46 -6.11 9.25
CA VAL A 92 11.02 -5.30 10.34
C VAL A 92 10.59 -5.90 11.69
N LEU A 93 11.56 -6.38 12.45
CA LEU A 93 11.34 -6.82 13.83
C LEU A 93 11.50 -5.63 14.78
N TYR A 94 10.37 -5.17 15.31
CA TYR A 94 10.30 -4.16 16.36
C TYR A 94 9.61 -4.74 17.61
N GLU A 95 9.98 -4.24 18.79
CA GLU A 95 9.25 -4.61 20.01
C GLU A 95 7.88 -3.95 20.01
N LYS A 96 6.81 -4.75 19.99
CA LYS A 96 5.45 -4.27 20.23
C LYS A 96 5.32 -3.88 21.70
N LYS A 97 5.46 -2.58 22.00
CA LYS A 97 5.31 -2.03 23.35
C LYS A 97 3.86 -1.72 23.73
N ASP A 98 3.01 -1.34 22.77
CA ASP A 98 1.57 -1.10 22.97
C ASP A 98 0.78 -1.11 21.65
N VAL A 99 -0.56 -1.22 21.79
CA VAL A 99 -1.52 -1.36 20.68
C VAL A 99 -1.53 -0.12 19.77
N ILE A 100 -1.46 1.09 20.33
CA ILE A 100 -1.55 2.34 19.54
C ILE A 100 -0.35 2.45 18.61
N ARG A 101 0.86 2.29 19.14
CA ARG A 101 2.07 2.35 18.31
C ARG A 101 2.12 1.20 17.31
N GLY A 102 1.67 0.00 17.69
CA GLY A 102 1.54 -1.14 16.77
C GLY A 102 0.61 -0.85 15.59
N VAL A 103 -0.55 -0.26 15.85
CA VAL A 103 -1.52 0.19 14.83
C VAL A 103 -0.89 1.21 13.87
N ILE A 104 -0.24 2.25 14.39
CA ILE A 104 0.33 3.32 13.57
C ILE A 104 1.45 2.77 12.68
N VAL A 105 2.29 1.87 13.20
CA VAL A 105 3.27 1.13 12.40
C VAL A 105 2.57 0.29 11.33
N GLY A 106 1.51 -0.45 11.68
CA GLY A 106 0.74 -1.28 10.74
C GLY A 106 0.19 -0.53 9.50
N ILE A 107 -0.20 0.74 9.65
CA ILE A 107 -0.68 1.59 8.53
C ILE A 107 0.47 2.27 7.77
N ALA A 108 1.69 2.28 8.33
CA ALA A 108 2.80 3.03 7.77
C ALA A 108 3.09 2.69 6.30
N PRO A 109 3.06 1.43 5.82
CA PRO A 109 3.28 1.12 4.41
C PRO A 109 2.27 1.78 3.46
N LEU A 110 1.00 1.82 3.86
CA LEU A 110 -0.04 2.49 3.07
C LEU A 110 0.27 4.00 3.00
N LEU A 111 0.59 4.62 4.13
CA LEU A 111 0.95 6.04 4.16
C LEU A 111 2.22 6.33 3.36
N GLY A 112 3.24 5.48 3.47
CA GLY A 112 4.49 5.58 2.73
C GLY A 112 4.28 5.52 1.22
N ALA A 113 3.41 4.62 0.74
CA ALA A 113 3.02 4.56 -0.66
C ALA A 113 2.25 5.81 -1.11
N MET A 114 1.32 6.32 -0.30
CA MET A 114 0.60 7.56 -0.63
C MET A 114 1.55 8.76 -0.71
N LEU A 115 2.50 8.88 0.22
CA LEU A 115 3.54 9.92 0.20
C LEU A 115 4.45 9.77 -1.01
N PHE A 116 4.81 8.54 -1.38
CA PHE A 116 5.59 8.26 -2.58
C PHE A 116 4.86 8.69 -3.85
N PHE A 117 3.57 8.36 -4.02
CA PHE A 117 2.78 8.81 -5.16
C PHE A 117 2.59 10.33 -5.19
N TRP A 118 2.37 10.95 -4.04
CA TRP A 118 2.29 12.40 -3.93
C TRP A 118 3.61 13.07 -4.33
N PHE A 119 4.75 12.51 -3.90
CA PHE A 119 6.08 12.95 -4.30
C PHE A 119 6.27 12.84 -5.82
N LEU A 120 5.95 11.69 -6.44
CA LEU A 120 6.01 11.55 -7.89
C LEU A 120 5.15 12.61 -8.61
N SER A 121 3.99 12.95 -8.05
CA SER A 121 3.10 13.96 -8.61
C SER A 121 3.67 15.37 -8.57
N ILE A 122 4.22 15.80 -7.43
CA ILE A 122 4.72 17.16 -7.23
C ILE A 122 5.92 17.45 -8.12
N PHE A 123 6.82 16.47 -8.23
CA PHE A 123 8.00 16.60 -9.07
C PHE A 123 7.72 16.26 -10.54
N HIS A 124 6.46 16.01 -10.90
CA HIS A 124 6.04 15.60 -12.24
C HIS A 124 6.91 14.47 -12.80
N LEU A 125 7.27 13.51 -11.94
CA LEU A 125 8.19 12.43 -12.28
C LEU A 125 7.53 11.38 -13.17
N PHE A 126 6.21 11.28 -13.20
CA PHE A 126 5.50 10.35 -14.06
C PHE A 126 4.16 10.94 -14.51
N PRO A 127 3.78 10.83 -15.80
CA PRO A 127 4.52 10.23 -16.92
C PRO A 127 5.66 11.13 -17.45
N GLN A 128 6.67 10.52 -18.09
CA GLN A 128 7.83 11.21 -18.67
C GLN A 128 7.80 11.24 -20.20
N GLN A 129 8.50 12.21 -20.80
CA GLN A 129 8.71 12.27 -22.24
C GLN A 129 9.53 11.07 -22.76
N ASN A 130 10.53 10.62 -21.98
CA ASN A 130 11.28 9.41 -22.29
C ASN A 130 10.42 8.17 -21.96
N ILE A 131 10.02 7.45 -23.02
CA ILE A 131 9.14 6.27 -22.94
C ILE A 131 9.73 5.18 -22.03
N TRP A 132 11.04 4.92 -22.13
CA TRP A 132 11.69 3.88 -21.33
C TRP A 132 11.66 4.21 -19.84
N LEU A 133 11.94 5.47 -19.50
CA LEU A 133 11.85 5.93 -18.11
C LEU A 133 10.41 5.90 -17.61
N SER A 134 9.44 6.25 -18.46
CA SER A 134 8.02 6.16 -18.14
C SER A 134 7.59 4.71 -17.86
N ILE A 135 8.06 3.74 -18.64
CA ILE A 135 7.82 2.30 -18.40
C ILE A 135 8.43 1.86 -17.07
N LEU A 136 9.69 2.23 -16.81
CA LEU A 136 10.37 1.88 -15.56
C LEU A 136 9.63 2.45 -14.34
N LEU A 137 9.23 3.72 -14.39
CA LEU A 137 8.48 4.36 -13.32
C LEU A 137 7.06 3.79 -13.18
N GLY A 138 6.41 3.45 -14.29
CA GLY A 138 5.13 2.73 -14.28
C GLY A 138 5.24 1.37 -13.61
N TYR A 139 6.33 0.63 -13.85
CA TYR A 139 6.65 -0.61 -13.13
C TYR A 139 6.88 -0.37 -11.63
N VAL A 140 7.61 0.69 -11.26
CA VAL A 140 7.80 1.03 -9.83
C VAL A 140 6.46 1.38 -9.17
N VAL A 141 5.61 2.17 -9.81
CA VAL A 141 4.25 2.50 -9.33
C VAL A 141 3.44 1.21 -9.14
N PHE A 142 3.49 0.30 -10.11
CA PHE A 142 2.82 -1.00 -10.02
C PHE A 142 3.38 -1.90 -8.90
N SER A 143 4.70 -1.90 -8.73
CA SER A 143 5.34 -2.67 -7.66
C SER A 143 4.95 -2.13 -6.29
N VAL A 144 4.94 -0.80 -6.12
CA VAL A 144 4.51 -0.12 -4.89
C VAL A 144 3.01 -0.34 -4.65
N SER A 145 2.16 -0.25 -5.68
CA SER A 145 0.72 -0.47 -5.52
C SER A 145 0.39 -1.91 -5.14
N THR A 146 1.24 -2.86 -5.53
CA THR A 146 1.10 -4.26 -5.14
C THR A 146 1.49 -4.48 -3.68
N SER A 147 2.56 -3.83 -3.21
CA SER A 147 3.11 -4.04 -1.87
C SER A 147 2.55 -3.09 -0.80
N MET A 148 1.86 -2.01 -1.16
CA MET A 148 1.42 -1.00 -0.18
C MET A 148 0.37 -1.49 0.82
N PHE A 149 -0.27 -2.62 0.53
CA PHE A 149 -1.24 -3.22 1.44
C PHE A 149 -0.52 -4.05 2.50
N SER A 150 -0.74 -3.63 3.73
CA SER A 150 -0.38 -4.24 5.01
C SER A 150 -0.54 -5.77 5.00
N SER A 151 0.45 -6.48 5.55
CA SER A 151 0.43 -7.93 5.68
C SER A 151 -0.72 -8.40 6.60
N LYS A 152 -0.99 -9.71 6.66
CA LYS A 152 -2.02 -10.26 7.56
C LYS A 152 -1.84 -9.81 9.01
N GLN A 153 -0.59 -9.63 9.46
CA GLN A 153 -0.29 -9.18 10.81
C GLN A 153 -0.64 -7.71 11.03
N ASP A 154 -0.35 -6.87 10.03
CA ASP A 154 -0.60 -5.42 10.04
C ASP A 154 -2.11 -5.12 9.95
N LEU A 155 -2.86 -5.96 9.23
CA LEU A 155 -4.33 -5.94 9.16
C LEU A 155 -4.99 -6.26 10.51
N ILE A 156 -4.40 -7.16 11.31
CA ILE A 156 -4.90 -7.44 12.66
C ILE A 156 -4.71 -6.21 13.54
N ASP A 157 -3.56 -5.54 13.44
CA ASP A 157 -3.29 -4.33 14.21
C ASP A 157 -4.28 -3.21 13.82
N LEU A 158 -4.62 -3.06 12.53
CA LEU A 158 -5.64 -2.14 12.01
C LEU A 158 -7.03 -2.28 12.67
N VAL A 159 -7.45 -3.51 13.03
CA VAL A 159 -8.78 -3.74 13.65
C VAL A 159 -8.91 -2.98 14.98
N TYR A 160 -7.80 -2.80 15.71
CA TYR A 160 -7.80 -2.06 16.97
C TYR A 160 -8.06 -0.55 16.79
N ILE A 161 -8.04 -0.01 15.57
CA ILE A 161 -8.44 1.39 15.31
C ILE A 161 -9.90 1.63 15.62
N ILE A 162 -10.77 0.65 15.36
CA ILE A 162 -12.22 0.80 15.49
C ILE A 162 -12.63 1.31 16.88
N PRO A 163 -12.19 0.70 18.00
CA PRO A 163 -12.52 1.22 19.33
C PRO A 163 -11.90 2.61 19.61
N PHE A 164 -10.72 2.94 19.05
CA PHE A 164 -10.13 4.27 19.20
C PHE A 164 -10.93 5.35 18.46
N ILE A 165 -11.41 5.08 17.24
CA ILE A 165 -12.29 5.99 16.50
C ILE A 165 -13.60 6.20 17.26
N ALA A 166 -14.18 5.12 17.80
CA ALA A 166 -15.41 5.19 18.58
C ALA A 166 -15.22 6.04 19.85
N LEU A 167 -14.10 5.84 20.57
CA LEU A 167 -13.75 6.63 21.75
C LEU A 167 -13.54 8.10 21.39
N PHE A 168 -12.83 8.39 20.30
CA PHE A 168 -12.57 9.76 19.84
C PHE A 168 -13.88 10.49 19.51
N TRP A 169 -14.80 9.82 18.79
CA TRP A 169 -16.13 10.37 18.52
C TRP A 169 -16.96 10.56 19.79
N ALA A 170 -16.90 9.63 20.74
CA ALA A 170 -17.57 9.77 22.02
C ALA A 170 -17.07 10.99 22.80
N ILE A 171 -15.76 11.28 22.79
CA ILE A 171 -15.17 12.48 23.40
C ILE A 171 -15.69 13.74 22.71
N ILE A 172 -15.66 13.81 21.37
CA ILE A 172 -16.18 14.97 20.63
C ILE A 172 -17.64 15.23 20.99
N TYR A 173 -18.45 14.17 21.04
CA TYR A 173 -19.86 14.25 21.37
C TYR A 173 -20.10 14.68 22.83
N LEU A 174 -19.42 14.04 23.80
CA LEU A 174 -19.59 14.30 25.23
C LEU A 174 -19.17 15.72 25.62
N PHE A 175 -18.07 16.21 25.06
CA PHE A 175 -17.51 17.52 25.36
C PHE A 175 -18.01 18.62 24.41
N ASN A 176 -18.91 18.28 23.47
CA ASN A 176 -19.45 19.19 22.44
C ASN A 176 -18.35 20.00 21.73
N ILE A 177 -17.25 19.34 21.39
CA ILE A 177 -16.06 19.98 20.81
C ILE A 177 -16.42 20.51 19.43
N ASN A 178 -16.34 21.83 19.25
CA ASN A 178 -16.67 22.46 17.99
C ASN A 178 -15.52 22.29 16.97
N LEU A 179 -15.65 21.30 16.08
CA LEU A 179 -14.70 21.04 14.99
C LEU A 179 -14.77 22.04 13.83
N SER A 180 -15.65 23.04 13.90
CA SER A 180 -15.83 24.02 12.81
C SER A 180 -14.56 24.83 12.51
N PHE A 181 -13.68 25.05 13.49
CA PHE A 181 -12.39 25.73 13.28
C PHE A 181 -11.52 25.01 12.24
N ILE A 182 -11.50 23.67 12.26
CA ILE A 182 -10.72 22.86 11.32
C ILE A 182 -11.34 22.92 9.92
N ILE A 183 -12.67 22.82 9.85
CA ILE A 183 -13.42 22.80 8.58
C ILE A 183 -13.42 24.18 7.90
N GLN A 184 -13.37 25.26 8.69
CA GLN A 184 -13.36 26.63 8.18
C GLN A 184 -11.97 27.08 7.70
N ASN A 185 -10.89 26.38 8.08
CA ASN A 185 -9.56 26.69 7.58
C ASN A 185 -9.43 26.30 6.09
N ARG A 186 -9.76 27.24 5.21
CA ARG A 186 -9.74 27.06 3.76
C ARG A 186 -8.38 26.60 3.22
N THR A 187 -7.28 27.07 3.80
CA THR A 187 -5.94 26.68 3.36
C THR A 187 -5.65 25.21 3.66
N PHE A 188 -6.01 24.76 4.86
CA PHE A 188 -5.86 23.37 5.27
C PHE A 188 -6.71 22.43 4.40
N ILE A 189 -7.98 22.77 4.18
CA ILE A 189 -8.88 21.97 3.33
C ILE A 189 -8.35 21.90 1.89
N ARG A 190 -7.87 23.00 1.32
CA ARG A 190 -7.29 23.01 -0.03
C ARG A 190 -6.08 22.09 -0.12
N ASN A 191 -5.15 22.15 0.83
CA ASN A 191 -3.96 21.29 0.82
C ASN A 191 -4.31 19.80 0.88
N ILE A 192 -5.32 19.43 1.68
CA ILE A 192 -5.83 18.05 1.74
C ILE A 192 -6.43 17.65 0.38
N GLN A 193 -7.23 18.51 -0.23
CA GLN A 193 -7.86 18.23 -1.53
C GLN A 193 -6.81 18.07 -2.64
N GLU A 194 -5.78 18.90 -2.65
CA GLU A 194 -4.64 18.82 -3.57
C GLU A 194 -3.87 17.52 -3.38
N PHE A 195 -3.60 17.10 -2.12
CA PHE A 195 -2.98 15.82 -1.83
C PHE A 195 -3.77 14.65 -2.44
N PHE A 196 -5.08 14.58 -2.16
CA PHE A 196 -5.94 13.53 -2.72
C PHE A 196 -6.03 13.60 -4.24
N TYR A 197 -6.07 14.79 -4.83
CA TYR A 197 -6.10 14.99 -6.28
C TYR A 197 -4.84 14.40 -6.95
N ASN A 198 -3.67 14.73 -6.40
CA ASN A 198 -2.37 14.29 -6.90
C ASN A 198 -2.21 12.76 -6.82
N VAL A 199 -2.56 12.16 -5.68
CA VAL A 199 -2.43 10.71 -5.47
C VAL A 199 -3.44 9.91 -6.29
N ARG A 200 -4.64 10.45 -6.53
CA ARG A 200 -5.72 9.75 -7.25
C ARG A 200 -5.30 9.26 -8.63
N PHE A 201 -4.50 10.03 -9.36
CA PHE A 201 -3.99 9.62 -10.68
C PHE A 201 -3.25 8.28 -10.59
N TYR A 202 -2.36 8.13 -9.61
CA TYR A 202 -1.56 6.91 -9.41
C TYR A 202 -2.41 5.72 -8.97
N LEU A 203 -3.43 5.93 -8.15
CA LEU A 203 -4.36 4.87 -7.76
C LEU A 203 -5.17 4.36 -8.95
N VAL A 204 -5.70 5.26 -9.78
CA VAL A 204 -6.44 4.90 -11.00
C VAL A 204 -5.53 4.21 -12.00
N PHE A 205 -4.31 4.73 -12.22
CA PHE A 205 -3.30 4.08 -13.04
C PHE A 205 -3.00 2.66 -12.55
N SER A 206 -2.81 2.49 -11.23
CA SER A 206 -2.57 1.19 -10.60
C SER A 206 -3.74 0.23 -10.84
N LEU A 207 -4.98 0.67 -10.67
CA LEU A 207 -6.17 -0.15 -10.95
C LEU A 207 -6.18 -0.66 -12.40
N ILE A 208 -5.88 0.22 -13.36
CA ILE A 208 -5.86 -0.12 -14.78
C ILE A 208 -4.78 -1.18 -15.06
N ILE A 209 -3.54 -0.97 -14.58
CA ILE A 209 -2.46 -1.92 -14.83
C ILE A 209 -2.71 -3.28 -14.16
N HIS A 210 -3.23 -3.31 -12.93
CA HIS A 210 -3.62 -4.55 -12.26
C HIS A 210 -4.71 -5.29 -13.06
N GLY A 211 -5.73 -4.58 -13.52
CA GLY A 211 -6.79 -5.14 -14.37
C GLY A 211 -6.25 -5.75 -15.66
N ILE A 212 -5.37 -5.02 -16.37
CA ILE A 212 -4.73 -5.50 -17.60
C ILE A 212 -3.90 -6.76 -17.33
N VAL A 213 -3.04 -6.74 -16.31
CA VAL A 213 -2.18 -7.88 -15.96
C VAL A 213 -3.02 -9.12 -15.67
N ILE A 214 -4.09 -8.99 -14.87
CA ILE A 214 -4.99 -10.10 -14.56
C ILE A 214 -5.63 -10.67 -15.84
N ILE A 215 -6.15 -9.81 -16.72
CA ILE A 215 -6.82 -10.23 -17.97
C ILE A 215 -5.83 -10.97 -18.88
N VAL A 216 -4.62 -10.43 -19.04
CA VAL A 216 -3.57 -11.02 -19.86
C VAL A 216 -3.16 -12.39 -19.32
N LEU A 217 -2.85 -12.50 -18.03
CA LEU A 217 -2.40 -13.75 -17.42
C LEU A 217 -3.50 -14.84 -17.47
N LYS A 218 -4.77 -14.48 -17.21
CA LYS A 218 -5.89 -15.43 -17.32
C LYS A 218 -6.10 -15.91 -18.76
N SER A 219 -6.03 -15.00 -19.72
CA SER A 219 -6.16 -15.32 -21.15
C SER A 219 -5.06 -16.28 -21.60
N LEU A 220 -3.80 -15.98 -21.26
CA LEU A 220 -2.65 -16.83 -21.59
C LEU A 220 -2.75 -18.21 -20.95
N ARG A 221 -3.11 -18.30 -19.67
CA ARG A 221 -3.32 -19.59 -19.00
C ARG A 221 -4.40 -20.43 -19.67
N THR A 222 -5.49 -19.79 -20.10
CA THR A 222 -6.59 -20.49 -20.79
C THR A 222 -6.16 -21.02 -22.15
N LEU A 223 -5.28 -20.30 -22.86
CA LEU A 223 -4.72 -20.75 -24.13
C LEU A 223 -3.71 -21.89 -23.98
N ILE A 224 -2.89 -21.87 -22.93
CA ILE A 224 -1.87 -22.91 -22.69
C ILE A 224 -2.49 -24.22 -22.20
N ASN A 225 -3.61 -24.15 -21.47
CA ASN A 225 -4.30 -25.34 -20.93
C ASN A 225 -5.32 -25.97 -21.90
N ARG A 226 -5.47 -25.43 -23.12
CA ARG A 226 -6.26 -26.01 -24.21
C ARG A 226 -5.35 -26.86 -25.10
#